data_AF-E2CRE6-F1
#
_entry.id   AF-E2CRE6-F1
#
_cell.length_a   1.000
_cell.length_b   1.000
_cell.length_c   1.000
_cell.angle_alpha   90.00
_cell.angle_beta   90.00
_cell.angle_gamma   90.00
#
_symmetry.space_group_name_H-M   'P 1'
#
loop_
_entity.id
_entity.type
_entity.pdbx_description
1 polymer ?
#
loop_
_entity_poly.entity_id
_entity_poly.type
_entity_poly.pdbx_seq_one_letter_code
_entity_poly.pdbx_strand_id
1 'polypeptide(L)'
;MSIRRIGAEKSGAGGQNLPFARAVEADGWLYVSGQVAMKDGEIVGNGIVEQTHLTIKNVIAILEEAGYGLEHVVRCGVWLDDPRDFWSFNGVYKSYFGEHPPARACVQATMMVDCKVEIDCIAYKKP
;
A
#
# COMPACT_ATOMS: atom_id res chain seq x y z
N MET A 1 25.12 -5.91 5.44
CA MET A 1 23.82 -5.24 5.27
C MET A 1 23.59 -5.05 3.78
N SER A 2 22.65 -5.77 3.17
CA SER A 2 22.25 -5.59 1.77
C SER A 2 20.94 -4.80 1.74
N ILE A 3 20.93 -3.68 1.01
CA ILE A 3 19.71 -2.94 0.69
C ILE A 3 19.19 -3.47 -0.65
N ARG A 4 17.95 -3.94 -0.68
CA ARG A 4 17.28 -4.41 -1.91
C ARG A 4 16.14 -3.45 -2.26
N ARG A 5 16.10 -2.97 -3.51
CA ARG A 5 15.04 -2.12 -4.03
C ARG A 5 14.14 -2.93 -4.96
N ILE A 6 12.83 -2.87 -4.74
CA ILE A 6 11.84 -3.61 -5.52
C ILE A 6 11.12 -2.63 -6.44
N GLY A 7 11.11 -2.93 -7.74
CA GLY A 7 10.37 -2.15 -8.74
C GLY A 7 10.89 -0.74 -9.00
N ALA A 8 12.18 -0.46 -8.73
CA ALA A 8 12.82 0.83 -9.01
C ALA A 8 12.99 1.13 -10.52
N GLU A 9 12.70 0.14 -11.38
CA GLU A 9 12.84 0.24 -12.85
C GLU A 9 11.49 0.44 -13.57
N LYS A 10 10.36 0.50 -12.84
CA LYS A 10 9.04 0.66 -13.45
C LYS A 10 8.75 2.13 -13.80
N SER A 11 8.27 2.36 -15.01
CA SER A 11 7.73 3.64 -15.47
C SER A 11 6.40 3.96 -14.78
N GLY A 12 6.23 5.18 -14.28
CA GLY A 12 4.96 5.73 -13.81
C GLY A 12 4.05 6.15 -14.96
N ALA A 13 2.96 6.86 -14.63
CA ALA A 13 2.06 7.45 -15.63
C ALA A 13 2.85 8.31 -16.64
N GLY A 14 2.61 8.10 -17.93
CA GLY A 14 3.34 8.80 -19.00
C GLY A 14 4.75 8.28 -19.30
N GLY A 15 5.14 7.11 -18.79
CA GLY A 15 6.39 6.44 -19.17
C GLY A 15 7.67 6.98 -18.47
N GLN A 16 7.53 7.90 -17.51
CA GLN A 16 8.67 8.44 -16.77
C GLN A 16 9.09 7.53 -15.62
N ASN A 17 10.40 7.45 -15.36
CA ASN A 17 10.91 6.78 -14.17
C ASN A 17 10.46 7.53 -12.92
N LEU A 18 9.85 6.82 -11.97
CA LEU A 18 9.47 7.40 -10.68
C LEU A 18 10.72 7.56 -9.81
N PRO A 19 10.85 8.65 -9.04
CA PRO A 19 12.02 8.88 -8.18
C PRO A 19 11.99 8.05 -6.88
N PHE A 20 11.32 6.89 -6.88
CA PHE A 20 11.18 6.00 -5.72
C PHE A 20 10.92 4.55 -6.16
N ALA A 21 11.24 3.60 -5.29
CA ALA A 21 10.95 2.18 -5.48
C ALA A 21 9.55 1.81 -4.96
N ARG A 22 8.97 0.70 -5.41
CA ARG A 22 7.72 0.15 -4.83
C ARG A 22 7.92 -0.28 -3.38
N ALA A 23 9.09 -0.84 -3.08
CA ALA A 23 9.52 -1.10 -1.72
C ALA A 23 11.04 -1.13 -1.60
N VAL A 24 11.53 -0.95 -0.37
CA VAL A 24 12.95 -1.08 -0.01
C VAL A 24 13.06 -2.00 1.19
N GLU A 25 13.90 -3.03 1.05
CA GLU A 25 14.22 -3.98 2.10
C GLU A 25 15.63 -3.70 2.65
N ALA A 26 15.74 -3.72 3.98
CA ALA A 26 17.00 -3.58 4.70
C ALA A 26 16.96 -4.42 6.00
N ASP A 27 17.74 -5.50 6.03
CA ASP A 27 17.97 -6.31 7.25
C ASP A 27 16.67 -6.82 7.92
N GLY A 28 15.79 -7.41 7.12
CA GLY A 28 14.50 -7.94 7.59
C GLY A 28 13.40 -6.89 7.73
N TRP A 29 13.71 -5.59 7.58
CA TRP A 29 12.71 -4.53 7.47
C TRP A 29 12.34 -4.30 6.02
N LEU A 30 11.04 -4.18 5.75
CA LEU A 30 10.51 -3.82 4.45
C LEU A 30 9.65 -2.55 4.58
N TYR A 31 9.97 -1.56 3.76
CA TYR A 31 9.20 -0.32 3.64
C TYR A 31 8.51 -0.33 2.27
N VAL A 32 7.19 -0.43 2.27
CA VAL A 32 6.36 -0.38 1.06
C VAL A 32 5.90 1.05 0.85
N SER A 33 6.18 1.61 -0.34
CA SER A 33 5.70 2.93 -0.73
C SER A 33 4.18 2.97 -0.83
N GLY A 34 3.58 4.16 -0.72
CA GLY A 34 2.15 4.35 -0.88
C GLY A 34 1.59 3.66 -2.12
N GLN A 35 0.61 2.81 -1.91
CA GLN A 35 -0.15 2.14 -2.96
C GLN A 35 -1.53 2.78 -3.07
N VAL A 36 -2.03 2.84 -4.30
CA VAL A 36 -3.39 3.27 -4.63
C VAL A 36 -4.04 2.17 -5.48
N ALA A 37 -5.31 2.37 -5.88
CA ALA A 37 -6.06 1.48 -6.75
C ALA A 37 -5.61 1.55 -8.23
N MET A 38 -4.29 1.51 -8.45
CA MET A 38 -3.66 1.54 -9.76
C MET A 38 -3.66 0.16 -10.40
N LYS A 39 -4.07 0.07 -11.66
CA LYS A 39 -3.92 -1.11 -12.52
C LYS A 39 -3.51 -0.65 -13.91
N ASP A 40 -2.45 -1.23 -14.46
CA ASP A 40 -1.96 -0.95 -15.82
C ASP A 40 -1.69 0.55 -16.10
N GLY A 41 -1.35 1.32 -15.05
CA GLY A 41 -1.04 2.75 -15.14
C GLY A 41 -2.25 3.69 -14.98
N GLU A 42 -3.44 3.15 -14.74
CA GLU A 42 -4.66 3.92 -14.49
C GLU A 42 -5.25 3.63 -13.10
N ILE A 43 -5.86 4.64 -12.48
CA ILE A 43 -6.68 4.43 -11.28
C ILE A 43 -7.99 3.78 -11.71
N VAL A 44 -8.34 2.67 -11.08
CA VAL A 44 -9.57 1.92 -11.39
C VAL A 44 -10.47 1.78 -10.16
N GLY A 45 -11.76 1.65 -10.41
CA GLY A 45 -12.80 1.54 -9.39
C GLY A 45 -13.40 2.89 -9.02
N ASN A 46 -14.71 2.90 -8.76
CA ASN A 46 -15.49 4.15 -8.68
C ASN A 46 -15.80 4.59 -7.24
N GLY A 47 -15.39 3.82 -6.23
CA GLY A 47 -15.69 4.12 -4.84
C GLY A 47 -14.73 3.49 -3.85
N ILE A 48 -14.84 3.90 -2.59
CA ILE A 48 -13.90 3.50 -1.54
C ILE A 48 -13.75 1.99 -1.41
N VAL A 49 -14.83 1.21 -1.51
CA VAL A 49 -14.78 -0.24 -1.29
C VAL A 49 -13.91 -0.92 -2.36
N GLU A 50 -14.20 -0.69 -3.63
CA GLU A 50 -13.43 -1.26 -4.76
C GLU A 50 -11.97 -0.81 -4.72
N GLN A 51 -11.75 0.50 -4.50
CA GLN A 51 -10.41 1.06 -4.46
C GLN A 51 -9.61 0.55 -3.25
N THR A 52 -10.24 0.34 -2.08
CA THR A 52 -9.57 -0.24 -0.91
C THR A 52 -9.14 -1.67 -1.16
N HIS A 53 -10.00 -2.49 -1.78
CA HIS A 53 -9.65 -3.87 -2.13
C HIS A 53 -8.44 -3.92 -3.06
N LEU A 54 -8.43 -3.11 -4.12
CA LEU A 54 -7.30 -3.10 -5.05
C LEU A 54 -6.02 -2.54 -4.41
N THR A 55 -6.15 -1.48 -3.62
CA THR A 55 -5.02 -0.88 -2.90
C THR A 55 -4.35 -1.89 -1.97
N ILE A 56 -5.13 -2.62 -1.16
CA ILE A 56 -4.58 -3.65 -0.27
C ILE A 56 -3.99 -4.83 -1.08
N LYS A 57 -4.61 -5.24 -2.19
CA LYS A 57 -4.05 -6.27 -3.08
C LYS A 57 -2.70 -5.85 -3.67
N ASN A 58 -2.54 -4.57 -4.02
CA ASN A 58 -1.27 -4.03 -4.51
C ASN A 58 -0.19 -4.07 -3.42
N VAL A 59 -0.54 -3.75 -2.17
CA VAL A 59 0.37 -3.92 -1.01
C VAL A 59 0.76 -5.39 -0.83
N ILE A 60 -0.21 -6.31 -0.85
CA ILE A 60 0.02 -7.75 -0.70
C ILE A 60 0.95 -8.27 -1.80
N ALA A 61 0.73 -7.88 -3.06
CA ALA A 61 1.58 -8.31 -4.17
C ALA A 61 3.05 -7.87 -3.98
N ILE A 62 3.28 -6.69 -3.39
CA ILE A 62 4.64 -6.21 -3.04
C ILE A 62 5.23 -7.02 -1.88
N LEU A 63 4.44 -7.29 -0.84
CA LEU A 63 4.85 -8.12 0.29
C LEU A 63 5.25 -9.53 -0.19
N GLU A 64 4.43 -10.16 -1.02
CA GLU A 64 4.68 -11.49 -1.59
C GLU A 64 5.93 -11.51 -2.47
N GLU A 65 6.13 -10.50 -3.34
CA GLU A 65 7.34 -10.34 -4.17
C GLU A 65 8.61 -10.19 -3.31
N ALA A 66 8.46 -9.62 -2.11
CA ALA A 66 9.53 -9.49 -1.11
C ALA A 66 9.69 -10.72 -0.21
N GLY A 67 8.76 -11.68 -0.22
CA GLY A 67 8.76 -12.85 0.66
C GLY A 67 8.20 -12.59 2.07
N TYR A 68 7.29 -11.63 2.20
CA TYR A 68 6.57 -11.26 3.43
C TYR A 68 5.08 -11.60 3.29
N GLY A 69 4.42 -11.79 4.44
CA GLY A 69 2.98 -12.00 4.56
C GLY A 69 2.31 -10.89 5.36
N LEU A 70 0.98 -10.92 5.48
CA LEU A 70 0.22 -9.91 6.25
C LEU A 70 0.57 -9.92 7.75
N GLU A 71 0.89 -11.09 8.30
CA GLU A 71 1.36 -11.31 9.67
C GLU A 71 2.70 -10.61 9.98
N HIS A 72 3.47 -10.25 8.94
CA HIS A 72 4.72 -9.52 9.07
C HIS A 72 4.52 -8.00 9.08
N VAL A 73 3.34 -7.49 8.73
CA VAL A 73 3.06 -6.06 8.68
C VAL A 73 2.91 -5.52 10.11
N VAL A 74 3.79 -4.59 10.47
CA VAL A 74 3.80 -3.98 11.81
C VAL A 74 3.09 -2.63 11.84
N ARG A 75 3.04 -1.93 10.70
CA ARG A 75 2.40 -0.62 10.60
C ARG A 75 1.80 -0.36 9.21
N CYS A 76 0.64 0.30 9.17
CA CYS A 76 0.11 0.97 7.98
C CYS A 76 -0.09 2.48 8.22
N GLY A 77 0.31 3.29 7.25
CA GLY A 77 -0.20 4.65 7.03
C GLY A 77 -1.35 4.60 6.03
N VAL A 78 -2.43 5.32 6.33
CA VAL A 78 -3.64 5.37 5.50
C VAL A 78 -4.05 6.82 5.31
N TRP A 79 -4.28 7.20 4.06
CA TRP A 79 -4.81 8.50 3.66
C TRP A 79 -6.11 8.29 2.90
N LEU A 80 -7.19 8.93 3.36
CA LEU A 80 -8.49 8.94 2.69
C LEU A 80 -8.75 10.32 2.08
N ASP A 81 -9.36 10.36 0.90
CA ASP A 81 -9.81 11.60 0.25
C ASP A 81 -10.99 12.24 1.01
N ASP A 82 -11.93 11.40 1.45
CA ASP A 82 -13.16 11.81 2.14
C ASP A 82 -13.32 11.09 3.49
N PRO A 83 -13.52 11.81 4.62
CA PRO A 83 -13.69 11.18 5.93
C PRO A 83 -14.99 10.37 6.03
N ARG A 84 -15.99 10.62 5.16
CA ARG A 84 -17.25 9.85 5.13
C ARG A 84 -17.02 8.39 4.72
N ASP A 85 -15.93 8.11 4.03
CA ASP A 85 -15.57 6.78 3.56
C ASP A 85 -14.96 5.89 4.66
N PHE A 86 -14.65 6.45 5.84
CA PHE A 86 -13.90 5.78 6.91
C PHE A 86 -14.49 4.43 7.34
N TRP A 87 -15.81 4.34 7.50
CA TRP A 87 -16.45 3.11 7.97
C TRP A 87 -16.46 2.02 6.90
N SER A 88 -16.74 2.39 5.65
CA SER A 88 -16.68 1.48 4.50
C SER A 88 -15.26 0.96 4.28
N PHE A 89 -14.26 1.84 4.35
CA PHE A 89 -12.85 1.49 4.35
C PHE A 89 -12.51 0.49 5.46
N ASN A 90 -12.94 0.75 6.71
CA ASN A 90 -12.64 -0.14 7.83
C ASN A 90 -13.24 -1.54 7.67
N GLY A 91 -14.43 -1.66 7.06
CA GLY A 91 -15.04 -2.94 6.75
C GLY A 91 -14.14 -3.80 5.85
N VAL A 92 -13.63 -3.21 4.79
CA VAL A 92 -12.68 -3.88 3.88
C VAL A 92 -11.33 -4.12 4.57
N TYR A 93 -10.77 -3.13 5.24
CA TYR A 93 -9.47 -3.26 5.92
C TYR A 93 -9.47 -4.43 6.92
N LYS A 94 -10.54 -4.58 7.69
CA LYS A 94 -10.71 -5.68 8.66
C LYS A 94 -10.78 -7.05 7.99
N SER A 95 -11.29 -7.17 6.77
CA SER A 95 -11.33 -8.47 6.08
C SER A 95 -9.95 -8.98 5.66
N TYR A 96 -8.93 -8.11 5.61
CA TYR A 96 -7.55 -8.48 5.29
C TYR A 96 -6.68 -8.58 6.54
N PHE A 97 -6.67 -7.55 7.37
CA PHE A 97 -5.78 -7.46 8.54
C PHE A 97 -6.43 -7.97 9.84
N GLY A 98 -7.65 -8.50 9.80
CA GLY A 98 -8.41 -8.83 11.01
C GLY A 98 -7.73 -9.84 11.94
N GLU A 99 -7.02 -10.83 11.37
CA GLU A 99 -6.25 -11.83 12.14
C GLU A 99 -4.94 -11.25 12.68
N HIS A 100 -4.34 -10.30 11.97
CA HIS A 100 -3.05 -9.70 12.27
C HIS A 100 -3.11 -8.16 12.12
N PRO A 101 -3.81 -7.46 13.03
CA PRO A 101 -4.00 -6.02 12.90
C PRO A 101 -2.69 -5.26 13.15
N PRO A 102 -2.18 -4.48 12.19
CA PRO A 102 -0.96 -3.70 12.40
C PRO A 102 -1.27 -2.42 13.17
N ALA A 103 -0.22 -1.76 13.69
CA ALA A 103 -0.36 -0.36 14.12
C ALA A 103 -0.84 0.50 12.94
N ARG A 104 -1.69 1.48 13.17
CA ARG A 104 -2.28 2.25 12.06
C ARG A 104 -2.42 3.74 12.39
N ALA A 105 -2.05 4.58 11.43
CA ALA A 105 -2.49 5.97 11.35
C ALA A 105 -3.43 6.10 10.15
N CYS A 106 -4.59 6.74 10.34
CA CYS A 106 -5.56 6.98 9.28
C CYS A 106 -6.02 8.43 9.36
N VAL A 107 -5.82 9.19 8.28
CA VAL A 107 -6.13 10.62 8.20
C VAL A 107 -6.82 10.95 6.88
N GLN A 108 -7.43 12.12 6.82
CA GLN A 108 -7.86 12.70 5.56
C GLN A 108 -6.69 13.46 4.91
N ALA A 109 -6.52 13.37 3.58
CA ALA A 109 -5.58 14.19 2.82
C ALA A 109 -6.07 14.46 1.39
N THR A 110 -5.52 15.50 0.75
CA THR A 110 -5.69 15.75 -0.69
C THR A 110 -4.74 14.86 -1.47
N MET A 111 -5.27 14.11 -2.44
CA MET A 111 -4.54 13.07 -3.18
C MET A 111 -3.77 13.65 -4.38
N MET A 112 -2.62 13.05 -4.71
CA MET A 112 -1.80 13.44 -5.88
C MET A 112 -2.34 12.87 -7.20
N VAL A 113 -3.16 11.83 -7.13
CA VAL A 113 -3.87 11.20 -8.24
C VAL A 113 -5.35 11.09 -7.87
N ASP A 114 -6.24 10.91 -8.84
CA ASP A 114 -7.68 10.79 -8.62
C ASP A 114 -8.04 9.44 -7.99
N CYS A 115 -7.75 9.28 -6.69
CA CYS A 115 -8.05 8.10 -5.90
C CYS A 115 -8.74 8.48 -4.57
N LYS A 116 -9.38 7.49 -3.95
CA LYS A 116 -10.10 7.62 -2.66
C LYS A 116 -9.26 7.22 -1.46
N VAL A 117 -8.22 6.41 -1.69
CA VAL A 117 -7.37 5.86 -0.63
C VAL A 117 -5.96 5.62 -1.12
N GLU A 118 -4.99 5.93 -0.27
CA GLU A 118 -3.59 5.50 -0.37
C GLU A 118 -3.17 4.79 0.91
N ILE A 119 -2.43 3.69 0.78
CA ILE A 119 -1.95 2.88 1.90
C ILE A 119 -0.47 2.58 1.71
N ASP A 120 0.34 2.91 2.72
CA ASP A 120 1.71 2.40 2.84
C ASP A 120 1.76 1.28 3.90
N CYS A 121 2.88 0.56 3.96
CA CYS A 121 3.13 -0.29 5.11
C CYS A 121 4.61 -0.48 5.43
N ILE A 122 4.86 -0.83 6.69
CA ILE A 122 6.13 -1.32 7.18
C ILE A 122 5.91 -2.76 7.63
N ALA A 123 6.78 -3.66 7.17
CA ALA A 123 6.81 -5.05 7.59
C ALA A 123 8.18 -5.42 8.17
N TYR A 124 8.19 -6.45 9.01
CA TYR A 124 9.41 -6.99 9.58
C TYR A 124 9.36 -8.53 9.62
N LYS A 125 10.44 -9.16 9.15
CA LYS A 125 10.68 -10.60 9.26
C LYS A 125 12.14 -10.81 9.61
N LYS A 126 12.41 -11.65 10.62
CA LYS A 126 13.79 -12.01 10.95
C LYS A 126 14.47 -12.63 9.71
N PRO A 127 15.68 -12.17 9.32
CA PRO A 127 16.44 -12.71 8.19
C PRO A 127 16.78 -14.20 8.33
#